data_AF-A0A0G1BMP3-F1
#
_entry.id   AF-A0A0G1BMP3-F1
#
_cell.length_a   1.000
_cell.length_b   1.000
_cell.length_c   1.000
_cell.angle_alpha   90.00
_cell.angle_beta   90.00
_cell.angle_gamma   90.00
#
_symmetry.space_group_name_H-M   'P 1'
#
loop_
_entity.id
_entity.type
_entity.pdbx_description
1 polymer ?
#
loop_
_entity_poly.entity_id
_entity_poly.type
_entity_poly.pdbx_seq_one_letter_code
_entity_poly.pdbx_strand_id
1 'polypeptide(L)'
;MASKLEGFPEQLNDKVSPDEAAEIVETIGDSKLFLDPNNKEYFCISFPEGTKFIPRLKTIPRANENGSISYISVEDFLRQTLTELDSKETTSH
;
A
#
# COMPACT_ATOMS: atom_id res chain seq x y z
N MET A 1 8.29 4.40 -35.17
CA MET A 1 8.13 5.53 -34.23
C MET A 1 8.11 4.96 -32.83
N ALA A 2 9.06 5.35 -31.98
CA ALA A 2 9.14 4.85 -30.62
C ALA A 2 8.02 5.51 -29.80
N SER A 3 7.11 4.71 -29.25
CA SER A 3 6.20 5.16 -28.20
C SER A 3 7.03 5.43 -26.96
N LYS A 4 7.56 6.65 -26.86
CA LYS A 4 8.16 7.16 -25.63
C LYS A 4 7.01 7.31 -24.65
N LEU A 5 6.80 6.32 -23.77
CA LEU A 5 6.08 6.52 -22.51
C LEU A 5 6.96 7.43 -21.64
N GLU A 6 7.06 8.70 -22.01
CA GLU A 6 7.53 9.76 -21.12
C GLU A 6 6.34 10.19 -20.27
N GLY A 7 6.42 9.95 -18.96
CA GLY A 7 5.42 10.39 -18.02
C GLY A 7 4.91 9.31 -17.07
N PHE A 8 5.79 8.45 -16.54
CA PHE A 8 5.55 8.06 -15.15
C PHE A 8 5.81 9.32 -14.31
N PRO A 9 4.82 9.85 -13.58
CA PRO A 9 5.08 11.00 -12.73
C PRO A 9 6.24 10.66 -11.79
N GLU A 10 7.27 11.50 -11.72
CA GLU A 10 8.42 11.31 -10.83
C GLU A 10 8.00 11.04 -9.37
N GLN A 11 6.77 11.44 -9.00
CA GLN A 11 6.10 11.15 -7.73
C GLN A 11 5.90 9.65 -7.44
N LEU A 12 5.92 8.76 -8.45
CA LEU A 12 5.84 7.30 -8.27
C LEU A 12 7.18 6.69 -7.82
N ASN A 13 8.27 7.44 -7.78
CA ASN A 13 9.58 6.96 -7.33
C ASN A 13 9.95 7.42 -5.90
N ASP A 14 9.12 8.24 -5.27
CA ASP A 14 9.37 8.67 -3.91
C ASP A 14 9.01 7.54 -2.94
N LYS A 15 10.05 6.80 -2.52
CA LYS A 15 9.93 5.66 -1.62
C LYS A 15 10.03 6.12 -0.16
N VAL A 16 9.18 5.58 0.70
CA VAL A 16 9.33 5.67 2.16
C VAL A 16 10.61 4.92 2.54
N SER A 17 11.45 5.50 3.39
CA SER A 17 12.69 4.85 3.86
C SER A 17 12.38 3.61 4.70
N PRO A 18 13.28 2.61 4.84
CA PRO A 18 12.99 1.43 5.66
C PRO A 18 12.64 1.77 7.11
N ASP A 19 13.29 2.78 7.69
CA ASP A 19 13.05 3.26 9.05
C ASP A 19 11.66 3.93 9.18
N GLU A 20 11.32 4.84 8.27
CA GLU A 20 9.99 5.46 8.19
C GLU A 20 8.90 4.39 7.96
N ALA A 21 9.18 3.37 7.16
CA ALA A 21 8.24 2.29 6.89
C ALA A 21 7.99 1.45 8.15
N ALA A 22 9.02 1.23 8.97
CA ALA A 22 8.86 0.56 10.27
C ALA A 22 8.01 1.42 11.21
N GLU A 23 8.26 2.73 11.26
CA GLU A 23 7.49 3.68 12.06
C GLU A 23 6.01 3.71 11.64
N ILE A 24 5.70 3.64 10.34
CA ILE A 24 4.32 3.55 9.84
C ILE A 24 3.65 2.26 10.34
N VAL A 25 4.33 1.12 10.26
CA VAL A 25 3.80 -0.16 10.76
C VAL A 25 3.53 -0.09 12.26
N GLU A 26 4.48 0.45 13.04
CA GLU A 26 4.33 0.65 14.48
C GLU A 26 3.19 1.62 14.83
N THR A 27 3.04 2.71 14.06
CA THR A 27 2.00 3.72 14.24
C THR A 27 0.60 3.20 13.92
N ILE A 28 0.50 2.33 12.91
CA ILE A 28 -0.77 1.64 12.61
C ILE A 28 -1.07 0.61 13.71
N GLY A 29 -0.06 -0.13 14.18
CA GLY A 29 -0.18 -1.05 15.31
C GLY A 29 -1.03 -2.29 15.02
N ASP A 30 -1.23 -2.65 13.75
CA ASP A 30 -2.02 -3.81 13.34
C ASP A 30 -1.11 -5.03 13.15
N SER A 31 -1.46 -6.16 13.78
CA SER A 31 -0.66 -7.40 13.76
C SER A 31 -0.61 -8.07 12.39
N LYS A 32 -1.55 -7.74 11.49
CA LYS A 32 -1.61 -8.27 10.13
C LYS A 32 -0.69 -7.50 9.19
N LEU A 33 -0.26 -6.29 9.57
CA LEU A 33 0.64 -5.45 8.80
C LEU A 33 2.09 -5.61 9.28
N PHE A 34 2.99 -5.92 8.36
CA PHE A 34 4.42 -6.06 8.64
C PHE A 34 5.25 -5.65 7.43
N LEU A 35 6.55 -5.40 7.60
CA LEU A 35 7.46 -5.22 6.47
C LEU A 35 7.98 -6.55 5.98
N ASP A 36 8.20 -6.66 4.67
CA ASP A 36 8.81 -7.86 4.08
C ASP A 36 10.15 -8.18 4.77
N PRO A 37 10.31 -9.37 5.38
CA PRO A 37 11.50 -9.66 6.17
C PRO A 37 12.76 -9.89 5.32
N ASN A 38 12.63 -10.15 4.02
CA ASN A 38 13.76 -10.50 3.15
C ASN A 38 14.35 -9.26 2.45
N ASN A 39 13.49 -8.46 1.83
CA ASN A 39 13.90 -7.30 1.02
C ASN A 39 13.47 -5.97 1.64
N LYS A 40 12.54 -5.98 2.63
CA LYS A 40 11.94 -4.78 3.24
C LYS A 40 11.42 -3.78 2.21
N GLU A 41 11.23 -4.14 0.94
CA GLU A 41 10.79 -3.24 -0.14
C GLU A 41 9.28 -3.05 -0.19
N TYR A 42 8.56 -3.91 0.52
CA TYR A 42 7.11 -3.96 0.53
C TYR A 42 6.58 -3.93 1.96
N PHE A 43 5.47 -3.23 2.13
CA PHE A 43 4.53 -3.48 3.20
C PHE A 43 3.73 -4.74 2.86
N CYS A 44 3.64 -5.65 3.82
CA CYS A 44 2.94 -6.91 3.70
C CYS A 44 1.72 -6.88 4.62
N ILE A 45 0.55 -7.15 4.07
CA ILE A 45 -0.66 -7.35 4.86
C ILE A 45 -1.06 -8.83 4.74
N SER A 46 -1.22 -9.50 5.88
CA SER A 46 -1.68 -10.88 5.95
C SER A 46 -3.20 -10.95 5.83
N PHE A 47 -3.69 -11.70 4.84
CA PHE A 47 -5.10 -12.04 4.63
C PHE A 47 -5.28 -13.56 4.85
N PRO A 48 -6.50 -14.02 5.17
CA PRO A 48 -6.82 -15.45 5.19
C PRO A 48 -6.53 -16.15 3.85
N GLU A 49 -6.68 -15.43 2.74
CA GLU A 49 -6.48 -15.95 1.37
C GLU A 49 -5.01 -15.86 0.90
N GLY A 50 -4.14 -15.16 1.63
CA GLY A 50 -2.74 -14.95 1.24
C GLY A 50 -2.14 -13.66 1.77
N THR A 51 -0.92 -13.32 1.35
CA THR A 51 -0.26 -12.05 1.75
C THR A 51 -0.29 -11.07 0.59
N LYS A 52 -0.76 -9.84 0.84
CA LYS A 52 -0.73 -8.76 -0.14
C LYS A 52 0.56 -7.97 0.04
N PHE A 53 1.29 -7.78 -1.06
CA PHE A 53 2.53 -7.01 -1.10
C PHE A 53 2.24 -5.62 -1.67
N ILE A 54 2.54 -4.59 -0.91
CA ILE A 54 2.30 -3.19 -1.24
C ILE A 54 3.66 -2.48 -1.28
N PRO A 55 4.06 -1.87 -2.39
CA PRO A 55 5.37 -1.23 -2.49
C PRO A 55 5.47 -0.05 -1.50
N ARG A 56 6.68 0.19 -0.97
CA ARG A 56 6.97 1.33 -0.07
C ARG A 56 6.99 2.69 -0.79
N LEU A 57 5.97 3.00 -1.59
CA LEU A 57 5.81 4.33 -2.16
C LEU A 57 5.22 5.26 -1.11
N LYS A 58 5.57 6.56 -1.09
CA LYS A 58 4.89 7.52 -0.21
C LYS A 58 3.42 7.68 -0.58
N THR A 59 3.13 7.61 -1.87
CA THR A 59 1.77 7.70 -2.41
C THR A 59 1.47 6.55 -3.35
N ILE A 60 0.28 5.97 -3.21
CA ILE A 60 -0.23 4.88 -4.04
C ILE A 60 -1.29 5.45 -5.00
N PRO A 61 -1.22 5.12 -6.31
CA PRO A 61 -2.27 5.49 -7.25
C PRO A 61 -3.55 4.70 -6.95
N ARG A 62 -4.66 5.43 -6.82
CA ARG A 62 -5.99 4.89 -6.62
C ARG A 62 -6.88 5.31 -7.79
N ALA A 63 -7.44 4.32 -8.49
CA ALA A 63 -8.46 4.58 -9.50
C ALA A 63 -9.77 5.04 -8.82
N ASN A 64 -10.31 6.15 -9.26
CA ASN A 64 -11.63 6.64 -8.84
C ASN A 64 -12.71 6.10 -9.78
N GLU A 65 -13.96 6.10 -9.31
CA GLU A 65 -15.13 5.64 -10.09
C GLU A 65 -15.35 6.42 -11.40
N ASN A 66 -14.86 7.66 -11.47
CA ASN A 66 -14.94 8.50 -12.67
C ASN A 66 -13.85 8.22 -13.73
N GLY A 67 -12.97 7.23 -13.51
CA GLY A 67 -11.88 6.87 -14.41
C GLY A 67 -10.59 7.69 -14.23
N SER A 68 -10.57 8.68 -13.33
CA SER A 68 -9.36 9.43 -12.97
C SER A 68 -8.52 8.68 -11.95
N ILE A 69 -7.22 8.97 -11.90
CA ILE A 69 -6.29 8.43 -10.89
C ILE A 69 -6.03 9.52 -9.84
N SER A 70 -6.34 9.22 -8.59
CA SER A 70 -5.93 10.02 -7.43
C SER A 70 -4.70 9.38 -6.79
N TYR A 71 -3.96 10.14 -5.99
CA TYR A 71 -2.85 9.64 -5.20
C TYR A 71 -3.20 9.78 -3.73
N ILE A 72 -3.07 8.69 -2.98
CA ILE A 72 -3.30 8.69 -1.54
C ILE A 72 -2.03 8.29 -0.83
N SER A 73 -1.81 8.79 0.38
CA SER A 73 -0.69 8.40 1.22
C SER A 73 -0.72 6.89 1.47
N VAL A 74 0.45 6.25 1.46
CA VAL A 74 0.53 4.80 1.70
C VAL A 74 -0.01 4.41 3.07
N GLU A 75 0.20 5.24 4.10
CA GLU A 75 -0.39 5.00 5.42
C GLU A 75 -1.91 4.91 5.35
N ASP A 76 -2.55 5.89 4.70
CA ASP A 76 -4.01 5.93 4.56
C ASP A 76 -4.52 4.72 3.76
N PHE A 77 -3.80 4.36 2.70
CA PHE A 77 -4.09 3.15 1.92
C PHE A 77 -3.99 1.86 2.75
N LEU A 78 -2.97 1.73 3.60
CA LEU A 78 -2.79 0.57 4.47
C LEU A 78 -3.92 0.49 5.50
N ARG A 79 -4.27 1.62 6.16
CA ARG A 79 -5.39 1.70 7.11
C ARG A 79 -6.72 1.33 6.46
N GLN A 80 -7.00 1.84 5.26
CA GLN A 80 -8.22 1.50 4.52
C GLN A 80 -8.23 0.01 4.17
N THR A 81 -7.12 -0.54 3.66
CA THR A 81 -7.02 -1.95 3.30
C THR A 81 -7.26 -2.87 4.51
N LEU A 82 -6.72 -2.53 5.67
CA LEU A 82 -6.94 -3.26 6.93
C LEU A 82 -8.40 -3.16 7.41
N THR A 83 -9.00 -1.97 7.30
CA THR A 83 -10.42 -1.76 7.65
C THR A 83 -11.36 -2.56 6.76
N GLU A 84 -11.08 -2.61 5.45
CA GLU A 84 -11.85 -3.42 4.49
C GLU A 84 -11.72 -4.91 4.78
N LEU A 85 -10.54 -5.37 5.21
CA LEU A 85 -10.33 -6.75 5.64
C LEU A 85 -11.23 -7.09 6.84
N ASP A 86 -11.18 -6.27 7.89
CA ASP A 86 -11.96 -6.50 9.11
C ASP A 86 -13.48 -6.50 8.85
N SER A 87 -13.92 -5.60 7.94
CA SER A 87 -15.32 -5.53 7.50
C SER A 87 -15.77 -6.78 6.72
N LYS A 88 -14.85 -7.43 5.98
CA LYS A 88 -15.14 -8.68 5.27
C LYS A 88 -15.15 -9.89 6.20
N GLU A 89 -14.29 -9.91 7.23
CA GLU A 89 -14.32 -10.96 8.26
C GLU A 89 -15.64 -10.95 9.05
N THR A 90 -16.23 -9.77 9.28
CA THR A 90 -17.50 -9.63 10.03
C THR A 90 -18.77 -9.92 9.22
N THR A 91 -18.69 -10.04 7.89
CA THR A 91 -19.86 -10.29 7.00
C THR A 91 -20.02 -11.78 6.62
N SER A 92 -19.30 -12.70 7.26
CA SER A 92 -19.38 -14.15 6.98
C SER A 92 -20.19 -14.96 8.01
N HIS A 93 -21.17 -14.33 8.69
CA HIS A 93 -22.06 -15.00 9.64
C HIS A 93 -23.43 -15.34 9.08
#